data_AF-A0A7L3CEQ4-F1
#
_entry.id   AF-A0A7L3CEQ4-F1
#
_cell.length_a   1.000
_cell.length_b   1.000
_cell.length_c   1.000
_cell.angle_alpha   90.00
_cell.angle_beta   90.00
_cell.angle_gamma   90.00
#
_symmetry.space_group_name_H-M   'P 1'
#
loop_
_entity.id
_entity.type
_entity.pdbx_description
1 polymer ?
#
loop_
_entity_poly.entity_id
_entity_poly.type
_entity_poly.pdbx_seq_one_letter_code
_entity_poly.pdbx_strand_id
1 'polypeptide(L)'
;MSSKAKRVLPTRPEPPSLEQILADVRGTHPADPVFLLPAEPRRDHGPSPGEQEAAAEERERLYRQSRSYVEMNQRLQESRERLRERREELRRAGAALERGISEMKQKAF
;
A
#
# COMPACT_ATOMS: atom_id res chain seq x y z
N MET A 1 -46.96 31.99 28.59
CA MET A 1 -46.02 32.05 29.73
C MET A 1 -45.92 30.65 30.34
N SER A 2 -44.93 29.84 29.96
CA SER A 2 -44.68 28.55 30.61
C SER A 2 -43.17 28.40 30.81
N SER A 3 -42.76 28.59 32.07
CA SER A 3 -41.38 28.55 32.52
C SER A 3 -40.88 27.11 32.55
N LYS A 4 -39.97 26.76 31.63
CA LYS A 4 -39.22 25.50 31.72
C LYS A 4 -38.36 25.53 32.98
N ALA A 5 -38.78 24.79 34.01
CA ALA A 5 -37.99 24.57 35.21
C ALA A 5 -36.65 23.95 34.81
N LYS A 6 -35.55 24.65 35.09
CA LYS A 6 -34.19 24.14 34.89
C LYS A 6 -34.02 22.96 35.84
N ARG A 7 -33.96 21.73 35.32
CA ARG A 7 -33.58 20.55 36.10
C ARG A 7 -32.11 20.71 36.50
N VAL A 8 -31.88 21.15 37.73
CA VAL A 8 -30.54 21.25 38.31
C VAL A 8 -30.09 19.83 38.63
N LEU A 9 -29.03 19.37 37.96
CA LEU A 9 -28.41 18.09 38.29
C LEU A 9 -27.82 18.19 39.71
N PRO A 10 -27.87 17.11 40.51
CA PRO A 10 -27.22 17.10 41.82
C PRO A 10 -25.74 17.44 41.64
N THR A 11 -25.20 18.20 42.59
CA THR A 11 -23.79 18.55 42.61
C THR A 11 -22.95 17.28 42.61
N ARG A 12 -21.88 17.28 41.82
CA ARG A 12 -20.89 16.20 41.82
C ARG A 12 -20.43 16.00 43.28
N PRO A 13 -20.34 14.74 43.77
CA PRO A 13 -19.80 14.49 45.10
C PRO A 13 -18.37 15.03 45.19
N GLU A 14 -17.97 15.42 46.40
CA GLU A 14 -16.59 15.80 46.65
C GLU A 14 -15.66 14.62 46.32
N PRO A 15 -14.45 14.90 45.78
CA PRO A 15 -13.48 13.85 45.55
C PRO A 15 -13.11 13.17 46.89
N PRO A 16 -12.78 11.87 46.87
CA PRO A 16 -12.39 11.17 48.07
C PRO A 16 -11.14 11.80 48.70
N SER A 17 -11.04 11.68 50.02
CA SER A 17 -9.85 12.09 50.75
C SER A 17 -8.67 11.19 50.45
N LEU A 18 -7.45 11.70 50.64
CA LEU A 18 -6.22 10.91 50.51
C LEU A 18 -6.25 9.66 51.41
N GLU A 19 -6.80 9.78 52.61
CA GLU A 19 -6.88 8.69 53.58
C GLU A 19 -7.76 7.53 53.06
N GLN A 20 -8.90 7.85 52.46
CA GLN A 20 -9.79 6.85 51.86
C GLN A 20 -9.12 6.13 50.69
N ILE A 21 -8.44 6.89 49.82
CA ILE A 21 -7.68 6.30 48.70
C ILE A 21 -6.61 5.34 49.22
N LEU A 22 -5.85 5.74 50.25
CA LEU A 22 -4.81 4.87 50.82
C LEU A 22 -5.39 3.64 51.52
N ALA A 23 -6.56 3.75 52.14
CA ALA A 23 -7.24 2.61 52.76
C ALA A 23 -7.64 1.57 51.70
N ASP A 24 -8.21 2.02 50.57
CA ASP A 24 -8.58 1.16 49.46
C ASP A 24 -7.36 0.46 48.85
N VAL A 25 -6.27 1.20 48.60
CA VAL A 25 -5.01 0.63 48.11
C VAL A 25 -4.45 -0.41 49.08
N ARG A 26 -4.46 -0.15 50.40
CA ARG A 26 -3.96 -1.10 51.40
C ARG A 26 -4.83 -2.35 51.54
N GLY A 27 -6.14 -2.22 51.33
CA GLY A 27 -7.09 -3.33 51.36
C GLY A 27 -7.13 -4.15 50.07
N THR A 28 -6.44 -3.70 49.02
CA THR A 28 -6.45 -4.32 47.70
C THR A 28 -5.65 -5.63 47.70
N HIS A 29 -6.15 -6.65 46.98
CA HIS A 29 -5.52 -7.97 46.93
C HIS A 29 -4.11 -7.90 46.27
N PRO A 30 -3.11 -8.69 46.72
CA PRO A 30 -1.76 -8.64 46.15
C PRO A 30 -1.67 -9.00 44.65
N ALA A 31 -2.63 -9.75 44.14
CA ALA A 31 -2.77 -10.08 42.72
C ALA A 31 -3.67 -9.10 41.94
N ASP A 32 -3.99 -7.95 42.52
CA ASP A 32 -4.78 -6.93 41.84
C ASP A 32 -3.97 -6.26 40.72
N PRO A 33 -4.58 -5.98 39.56
CA PRO A 33 -3.96 -5.24 38.46
C PRO A 33 -3.33 -3.89 38.83
N VAL A 34 -3.76 -3.23 39.91
CA VAL A 34 -3.12 -2.01 40.43
C VAL A 34 -1.66 -2.25 40.82
N PHE A 35 -1.34 -3.46 41.32
CA PHE A 35 0.01 -3.85 41.73
C PHE A 35 0.74 -4.68 40.68
N LEU A 36 -0.01 -5.36 39.81
CA LEU A 36 0.54 -5.98 38.62
C LEU A 36 0.71 -4.88 37.57
N LEU A 37 1.85 -4.20 37.59
CA LEU A 37 2.27 -3.43 36.42
C LEU A 37 2.08 -4.34 35.20
N PRO A 38 1.25 -3.97 34.20
CA PRO A 38 1.34 -4.64 32.91
C PRO A 38 2.83 -4.56 32.56
N ALA A 39 3.46 -5.68 32.23
CA ALA A 39 4.76 -5.61 31.61
C ALA A 39 4.60 -4.55 30.51
N GLU A 40 5.33 -3.43 30.62
CA GLU A 40 5.40 -2.40 29.58
C GLU A 40 5.40 -3.17 28.26
N PRO A 41 4.47 -2.92 27.31
CA PRO A 41 4.52 -3.62 26.04
C PRO A 41 5.92 -3.35 25.53
N ARG A 42 6.79 -4.37 25.50
CA ARG A 42 8.21 -4.22 25.24
C ARG A 42 8.35 -3.36 23.98
N ARG A 43 8.62 -2.06 24.18
CA ARG A 43 9.03 -1.13 23.13
C ARG A 43 10.51 -1.31 22.81
N ASP A 44 11.15 -2.23 23.52
CA ASP A 44 12.51 -2.67 23.32
C ASP A 44 12.44 -3.96 22.53
N HIS A 45 12.43 -3.82 21.21
CA HIS A 45 13.42 -4.35 20.28
C HIS A 45 12.86 -3.99 18.91
N GLY A 46 13.56 -3.11 18.18
CA GLY A 46 13.34 -2.99 16.74
C GLY A 46 13.46 -4.37 16.07
N PRO A 47 13.06 -4.51 14.79
CA PRO A 47 13.14 -5.80 14.11
C PRO A 47 14.51 -6.43 14.36
N SER A 48 14.52 -7.71 14.75
CA SER A 48 15.74 -8.47 15.02
C SER A 48 16.70 -8.33 13.82
N PRO A 49 18.03 -8.39 14.01
CA PRO A 49 18.98 -8.34 12.90
C PRO A 49 18.60 -9.28 11.74
N GLY A 50 18.10 -10.49 12.03
CA GLY A 50 17.62 -11.43 11.01
C GLY A 50 16.34 -11.00 10.31
N GLU A 51 15.44 -10.28 10.98
CA GLU A 51 14.23 -9.71 10.37
C GLU A 51 14.57 -8.52 9.47
N GLN A 52 15.57 -7.72 9.85
CA GLN A 52 16.07 -6.61 9.02
C GLN A 52 16.77 -7.13 7.76
N GLU A 53 17.57 -8.19 7.90
CA GLU A 53 18.25 -8.83 6.77
C GLU A 53 17.25 -9.46 5.80
N ALA A 54 16.26 -10.21 6.31
CA ALA A 54 15.18 -10.76 5.49
C ALA A 54 14.38 -9.67 4.76
N ALA A 55 14.06 -8.56 5.44
CA ALA A 55 13.40 -7.42 4.82
C ALA A 55 14.28 -6.73 3.75
N ALA A 56 15.59 -6.67 3.96
CA ALA A 56 16.52 -6.13 2.98
C ALA A 56 16.63 -7.03 1.74
N GLU A 57 16.72 -8.35 1.94
CA GLU A 57 16.71 -9.35 0.86
C GLU A 57 15.42 -9.29 0.04
N GLU A 58 14.26 -9.16 0.70
CA GLU A 58 12.98 -9.02 0.01
C GLU A 58 12.92 -7.73 -0.82
N ARG A 59 13.37 -6.60 -0.26
CA ARG A 59 13.44 -5.32 -1.00
C ARG A 59 14.37 -5.42 -2.21
N GLU A 60 15.52 -6.05 -2.05
CA GLU A 60 16.48 -6.26 -3.15
C GLU A 60 15.88 -7.17 -4.24
N ARG A 61 15.20 -8.25 -3.85
CA ARG A 61 14.48 -9.13 -4.79
C ARG A 61 13.41 -8.37 -5.57
N LEU A 62 12.59 -7.58 -4.89
CA LEU A 62 11.55 -6.76 -5.53
C LEU A 62 12.14 -5.71 -6.48
N TYR A 63 13.25 -5.09 -6.08
CA TYR A 63 13.96 -4.14 -6.93
C TYR A 63 14.47 -4.80 -8.22
N ARG A 64 15.13 -5.97 -8.12
CA ARG A 64 15.58 -6.73 -9.29
C ARG A 64 14.43 -7.15 -10.19
N GLN A 65 13.31 -7.59 -9.60
CA GLN A 65 12.11 -7.95 -10.36
C GLN A 65 11.54 -6.75 -11.12
N SER A 66 11.41 -5.61 -10.46
CA SER A 66 10.94 -4.36 -11.09
C SER A 66 11.84 -3.93 -12.23
N ARG A 67 13.17 -3.95 -12.02
CA ARG A 67 14.17 -3.63 -13.05
C ARG A 67 14.06 -4.54 -14.27
N SER A 68 13.99 -5.85 -14.05
CA SER A 68 13.83 -6.84 -15.13
C SER A 68 12.53 -6.63 -15.91
N TYR A 69 11.43 -6.35 -15.21
CA TYR A 69 10.15 -6.04 -15.85
C TYR A 69 10.23 -4.79 -16.74
N VAL A 70 10.82 -3.70 -16.24
CA VAL A 70 10.97 -2.46 -17.02
C VAL A 70 11.84 -2.69 -18.26
N GLU A 71 12.96 -3.40 -18.12
CA GLU A 71 13.85 -3.72 -19.24
C GLU A 71 13.14 -4.57 -20.31
N MET A 72 12.39 -5.59 -19.89
CA MET A 72 11.62 -6.43 -20.81
C MET A 72 10.56 -5.61 -21.55
N ASN A 73 9.86 -4.71 -20.84
CA ASN A 73 8.86 -3.85 -21.48
C ASN A 73 9.47 -2.90 -22.51
N GLN A 74 10.66 -2.34 -22.24
CA GLN A 74 11.37 -1.51 -23.21
C GLN A 74 11.69 -2.31 -24.49
N ARG A 75 12.25 -3.52 -24.34
CA ARG A 75 12.53 -4.41 -25.48
C ARG A 75 11.27 -4.76 -26.28
N LEU A 76 10.16 -5.00 -25.59
CA LEU A 76 8.87 -5.27 -26.25
C LEU A 76 8.34 -4.05 -27.01
N GLN A 77 8.48 -2.85 -26.45
CA GLN A 77 8.10 -1.60 -27.12
C GLN A 77 8.92 -1.39 -28.40
N GLU A 78 10.24 -1.55 -28.31
CA GLU A 78 11.12 -1.46 -29.48
C GLU A 78 10.76 -2.48 -30.56
N SER A 79 10.52 -3.74 -30.17
CA SER A 79 10.09 -4.79 -31.10
C SER A 79 8.75 -4.45 -31.78
N ARG A 80 7.80 -3.91 -31.01
CA ARG A 80 6.49 -3.49 -31.52
C ARG A 80 6.62 -2.37 -32.55
N GLU A 81 7.44 -1.35 -32.29
CA GLU A 81 7.64 -0.26 -33.24
C GLU A 81 8.33 -0.75 -34.52
N ARG A 82 9.37 -1.60 -34.41
CA ARG A 82 10.01 -2.23 -35.59
C ARG A 82 9.02 -3.05 -36.41
N LEU A 83 8.16 -3.83 -35.76
CA LEU A 83 7.13 -4.62 -36.45
C LEU A 83 6.12 -3.71 -37.16
N ARG A 84 5.74 -2.59 -36.53
CA ARG A 84 4.86 -1.59 -37.12
C ARG A 84 5.47 -0.98 -38.38
N GLU A 85 6.73 -0.56 -38.32
CA GLU A 85 7.46 -0.03 -39.48
C GLU A 85 7.47 -1.04 -40.64
N ARG A 86 7.83 -2.31 -40.34
CA ARG A 86 7.88 -3.37 -41.35
C ARG A 86 6.50 -3.66 -41.97
N ARG A 87 5.44 -3.59 -41.17
CA ARG A 87 4.06 -3.73 -41.66
C ARG A 87 3.70 -2.61 -42.64
N GLU A 88 4.07 -1.37 -42.36
CA GLU A 88 3.80 -0.24 -43.25
C GLU A 88 4.62 -0.29 -44.54
N GLU A 89 5.86 -0.79 -44.49
CA GLU A 89 6.64 -1.10 -45.69
C GLU A 89 5.94 -2.13 -46.58
N LEU A 90 5.53 -3.27 -46.00
CA LEU A 90 4.84 -4.33 -46.72
C LEU A 90 3.52 -3.84 -47.32
N ARG A 91 2.77 -3.00 -46.58
CA ARG A 91 1.53 -2.39 -47.07
C ARG A 91 1.79 -1.50 -48.29
N ARG A 92 2.83 -0.67 -48.24
CA ARG A 92 3.21 0.19 -49.38
C ARG A 92 3.66 -0.63 -50.59
N ALA A 93 4.47 -1.67 -50.37
CA ALA A 93 4.91 -2.57 -51.42
C ALA A 93 3.74 -3.32 -52.06
N GLY A 94 2.80 -3.82 -51.26
CA GLY A 94 1.57 -4.45 -51.74
C GLY A 94 0.72 -3.53 -52.60
N ALA A 95 0.50 -2.29 -52.16
CA ALA A 95 -0.25 -1.30 -52.93
C ALA A 95 0.45 -0.94 -54.26
N ALA A 96 1.78 -0.88 -54.28
CA ALA A 96 2.55 -0.65 -55.50
C ALA A 96 2.41 -1.83 -56.49
N LEU A 97 2.46 -3.06 -55.97
CA LEU A 97 2.27 -4.25 -56.77
C LEU A 97 0.86 -4.31 -57.38
N GLU A 98 -0.18 -4.01 -56.61
CA GLU A 98 -1.57 -3.96 -57.09
C GLU A 98 -1.76 -2.94 -58.21
N ARG A 99 -1.14 -1.77 -58.11
CA ARG A 99 -1.13 -0.76 -59.19
C ARG A 99 -0.44 -1.30 -60.44
N GLY A 100 0.75 -1.89 -60.29
CA GLY A 100 1.47 -2.49 -61.41
C GLY A 100 0.68 -3.61 -62.11
N ILE A 101 0.00 -4.47 -61.35
CA ILE A 101 -0.87 -5.51 -61.90
C ILE A 101 -2.04 -4.89 -62.66
N SER A 102 -2.67 -3.85 -62.11
CA SER A 102 -3.79 -3.16 -62.75
C SER A 102 -3.38 -2.50 -64.08
N GLU A 103 -2.21 -1.85 -64.11
CA GLU A 103 -1.64 -1.26 -65.33
C GLU A 103 -1.32 -2.32 -66.39
N MET A 104 -0.75 -3.46 -66.00
CA MET A 104 -0.48 -4.55 -66.95
C MET A 104 -1.77 -5.12 -67.52
N LYS A 105 -2.81 -5.30 -66.68
CA LYS A 105 -4.13 -5.74 -67.16
C LYS A 105 -4.72 -4.75 -68.16
N GLN A 106 -4.62 -3.45 -67.92
CA GLN A 106 -5.10 -2.43 -68.87
C GLN A 106 -4.33 -2.37 -70.18
N LYS A 107 -3.07 -2.80 -70.21
CA LYS A 107 -2.24 -2.84 -71.43
C LYS A 107 -2.38 -4.14 -72.22
N ALA A 108 -2.82 -5.21 -71.56
CA ALA A 108 -2.98 -6.54 -72.15
C ALA A 108 -4.40 -6.79 -72.72
N PHE A 109 -5.35 -5.90 -72.44
CA PHE A 109 -6.70 -5.85 -73.00
C PHE A 109 -6.94 -4.50 -73.67
#